data_AF-A0A7X7NJY4-F1
#
_entry.id   AF-A0A7X7NJY4-F1
#
_cell.length_a   1.000
_cell.length_b   1.000
_cell.length_c   1.000
_cell.angle_alpha   90.00
_cell.angle_beta   90.00
_cell.angle_gamma   90.00
#
_symmetry.space_group_name_H-M   'P 1'
#
loop_
_entity.id
_entity.type
_entity.pdbx_description
1 polymer ?
#
loop_
_entity_poly.entity_id
_entity_poly.type
_entity_poly.pdbx_seq_one_letter_code
_entity_poly.pdbx_strand_id
1 'polypeptide(L)'
;MGTIKWLVIFLAAFLFAWVLIFTFTQEPFKALVSAMVFTYKTPPVPIYVYVAGAFGAGLFIGLGSLVYNYVRLRSQIHRKGKQIRDLEKELETTRSELENYQRIPETAEETPKAPEGENL
;
A
#
# COMPACT_ATOMS: atom_id res chain seq x y z
N MET A 1 -7.25 13.94 4.03
CA MET A 1 -5.99 13.44 4.64
C MET A 1 -4.93 12.99 3.62
N GLY A 2 -5.28 12.47 2.44
CA GLY A 2 -4.29 12.02 1.45
C GLY A 2 -3.46 13.14 0.78
N THR A 3 -4.08 14.31 0.55
CA THR A 3 -3.44 15.45 -0.15
C THR A 3 -2.37 16.15 0.69
N ILE A 4 -2.58 16.29 2.00
CA ILE A 4 -1.60 16.92 2.91
C ILE A 4 -0.30 16.10 2.97
N LYS A 5 -0.40 14.77 3.02
CA LYS A 5 0.78 13.89 2.97
C LYS A 5 1.57 14.08 1.67
N TRP A 6 0.88 14.15 0.53
CA TRP A 6 1.51 14.39 -0.76
C TRP A 6 2.13 15.78 -0.87
N LEU A 7 1.49 16.80 -0.29
CA LEU A 7 2.00 18.16 -0.26
C LEU A 7 3.27 18.27 0.60
N VAL A 8 3.32 17.60 1.76
CA VAL A 8 4.51 17.55 2.60
C VAL A 8 5.66 16.84 1.89
N ILE A 9 5.39 15.73 1.20
CA ILE A 9 6.41 15.03 0.40
C ILE A 9 6.92 15.91 -0.74
N PHE A 10 6.02 16.61 -1.45
CA PHE A 10 6.39 17.53 -2.52
C PHE A 10 7.22 18.71 -2.02
N LEU A 11 6.82 19.31 -0.89
CA LEU A 11 7.54 20.42 -0.27
C LEU A 11 8.93 19.99 0.21
N ALA A 12 9.05 18.80 0.80
CA ALA A 12 10.32 18.23 1.22
C ALA A 12 11.24 17.96 0.01
N ALA A 13 10.70 17.38 -1.07
CA ALA A 13 11.44 17.15 -2.31
C ALA A 13 11.88 18.47 -2.97
N PHE A 14 11.01 19.48 -2.96
CA PHE A 14 11.30 20.82 -3.47
C PHE A 14 12.42 21.50 -2.67
N LEU A 15 12.35 21.45 -1.34
CA LEU A 15 13.42 22.00 -0.48
C LEU A 15 14.74 21.27 -0.70
N PHE A 16 14.73 19.94 -0.85
CA PHE A 16 15.93 19.17 -1.16
C PHE A 16 16.53 19.56 -2.52
N ALA A 17 15.70 19.65 -3.56
CA ALA A 17 16.14 20.09 -4.88
C ALA A 17 16.68 21.53 -4.86
N TRP A 18 16.02 22.42 -4.11
CA TRP A 18 16.44 23.81 -3.93
C TRP A 18 17.80 23.89 -3.24
N VAL A 19 17.99 23.17 -2.13
CA VAL A 19 19.27 23.08 -1.42
C VAL A 19 20.35 22.53 -2.34
N LEU A 20 20.07 21.50 -3.15
CA LEU A 20 21.03 20.96 -4.12
C LEU A 20 21.46 21.97 -5.18
N ILE A 21 20.49 22.63 -5.82
CA ILE A 21 20.77 23.65 -6.83
C ILE A 21 21.59 24.78 -6.20
N PHE A 22 21.18 25.26 -5.03
CA PHE A 22 21.89 26.33 -4.33
C PHE A 22 23.31 25.92 -3.94
N THR A 23 23.48 24.71 -3.40
CA THR A 23 24.79 24.14 -3.04
C THR A 23 25.69 24.02 -4.28
N PHE A 24 25.16 23.61 -5.43
CA PHE A 24 25.91 23.52 -6.69
C PHE A 24 26.24 24.87 -7.33
N THR A 25 25.49 25.93 -7.02
CA THR A 25 25.80 27.29 -7.48
C THR A 25 26.92 27.97 -6.70
N GLN A 26 27.29 27.45 -5.51
CA GLN A 26 28.35 28.04 -4.69
C GLN A 26 29.76 27.71 -5.21
N GLU A 27 30.66 28.70 -5.10
CA GLU A 27 32.04 28.66 -5.61
C GLU A 27 32.92 27.47 -5.16
N PRO A 28 32.83 26.90 -3.94
CA PRO A 28 33.61 25.72 -3.58
C PRO A 28 33.24 24.45 -4.37
N PHE A 29 32.05 24.39 -4.99
CA PHE A 29 31.60 23.22 -5.76
C PHE A 29 31.86 23.32 -7.27
N LYS A 30 32.17 24.53 -7.77
CA LYS A 30 32.74 24.75 -9.11
C LYS A 30 34.25 24.57 -9.15
N ALA A 31 34.90 24.55 -7.99
CA ALA A 31 36.33 24.34 -7.89
C ALA A 31 36.70 22.93 -8.39
N LEU A 32 37.61 22.88 -9.36
CA LEU A 32 38.17 21.66 -9.93
C LEU A 32 39.13 21.04 -8.91
N VAL A 33 38.65 20.08 -8.13
CA VAL A 33 39.50 19.35 -7.18
C VAL A 33 40.18 18.18 -7.90
N SER A 34 41.47 18.32 -8.16
CA SER A 34 42.31 17.23 -8.64
C SER A 34 42.68 16.33 -7.46
N ALA A 35 41.96 15.23 -7.25
CA ALA A 35 42.33 14.24 -6.24
C ALA A 35 43.56 13.45 -6.72
N MET A 36 44.73 13.70 -6.12
CA MET A 36 45.95 12.96 -6.45
C MET A 36 45.94 11.61 -5.73
N VAL A 37 45.63 10.53 -6.46
CA VAL A 37 45.73 9.16 -5.94
C VAL A 37 47.04 8.53 -6.42
N PHE A 38 47.98 8.41 -5.51
CA PHE A 38 49.30 7.74 -5.62
C PHE A 38 50.28 8.28 -6.69
N THR A 39 49.96 8.24 -7.99
CA THR A 39 50.85 8.75 -9.07
C THR A 39 50.11 9.14 -10.36
N TYR A 40 48.79 9.00 -10.41
CA TYR A 40 47.98 9.30 -11.61
C TYR A 40 47.13 10.55 -11.36
N LYS A 41 47.28 11.58 -12.20
CA LYS A 41 46.35 12.72 -12.21
C LYS A 41 45.05 12.25 -12.83
N THR A 42 44.05 11.97 -12.01
CA THR A 42 42.68 11.84 -12.49
C THR A 42 42.23 13.17 -13.10
N PRO A 43 41.52 13.15 -14.24
CA PRO A 43 40.98 14.37 -14.83
C PRO A 43 40.14 15.09 -13.77
N PRO A 44 40.24 16.42 -13.67
CA PRO A 44 39.58 17.16 -12.61
C PRO A 44 38.06 17.08 -12.81
N VAL A 45 37.42 16.20 -12.04
CA VAL A 45 35.97 16.05 -12.04
C VAL A 45 35.42 16.99 -10.98
N PRO A 46 34.50 17.89 -11.34
CA PRO A 46 33.85 18.76 -10.37
C PRO A 46 33.12 17.95 -9.30
N ILE A 47 33.16 18.42 -8.05
CA ILE A 47 32.55 17.75 -6.89
C ILE A 47 31.05 17.51 -7.12
N TYR A 48 30.38 18.39 -7.88
CA TYR A 48 28.96 18.24 -8.19
C TYR A 48 28.61 16.92 -8.86
N VAL A 49 29.52 16.29 -9.62
CA VAL A 49 29.26 15.02 -10.31
C VAL A 49 29.09 13.88 -9.31
N TYR A 50 29.92 13.83 -8.27
CA TYR A 50 29.83 12.82 -7.21
C TYR A 50 28.56 13.01 -6.38
N VAL A 51 28.24 14.26 -6.03
CA VAL A 51 27.04 14.59 -5.26
C VAL A 51 25.77 14.32 -6.07
N ALA A 52 25.75 14.68 -7.36
CA ALA A 52 24.64 14.39 -8.26
C ALA A 52 24.46 12.88 -8.48
N GLY A 53 25.56 12.12 -8.57
CA GLY A 53 25.53 10.66 -8.64
C GLY A 53 24.95 10.02 -7.37
N ALA A 54 25.44 10.44 -6.19
CA ALA A 54 24.93 9.98 -4.91
C ALA A 54 23.44 10.33 -4.71
N PHE A 55 23.05 11.54 -5.14
CA PHE A 55 21.66 11.96 -5.05
C PHE A 55 20.76 11.21 -6.02
N GLY A 56 21.20 11.02 -7.26
CA GLY A 56 20.49 10.20 -8.25
C GLY A 56 20.29 8.77 -7.75
N ALA A 57 21.34 8.14 -7.21
CA ALA A 57 21.26 6.81 -6.62
C ALA A 57 20.27 6.76 -5.44
N GLY A 58 20.33 7.74 -4.53
CA GLY A 58 19.37 7.87 -3.43
C GLY A 58 17.92 8.02 -3.91
N LEU A 59 17.71 8.78 -4.99
CA LEU A 59 16.40 8.99 -5.60
C LEU A 59 15.87 7.69 -6.23
N PHE A 60 16.71 6.95 -6.96
CA PHE A 60 16.35 5.64 -7.52
C PHE A 60 15.98 4.63 -6.43
N ILE A 61 16.74 4.57 -5.34
CA ILE A 61 16.45 3.68 -4.20
C ILE A 61 15.14 4.09 -3.53
N GLY A 62 14.93 5.39 -3.31
CA GLY A 62 13.70 5.92 -2.73
C GLY A 62 12.47 5.61 -3.59
N LEU A 63 12.58 5.83 -4.91
CA LEU A 63 11.51 5.56 -5.86
C LEU A 63 11.20 4.06 -5.96
N GLY A 64 12.23 3.22 -5.98
CA GLY A 64 12.09 1.76 -5.93
C GLY A 64 11.38 1.29 -4.65
N SER A 65 11.76 1.83 -3.49
CA SER A 65 11.09 1.52 -2.21
C SER A 65 9.62 1.96 -2.21
N LEU A 66 9.31 3.12 -2.80
CA LEU A 66 7.95 3.63 -2.91
C LEU A 66 7.08 2.72 -3.79
N VAL A 67 7.60 2.35 -4.97
CA VAL A 67 6.92 1.44 -5.90
C VAL A 67 6.70 0.07 -5.25
N TYR A 68 7.72 -0.47 -4.58
CA TYR A 68 7.61 -1.74 -3.86
C TYR A 68 6.51 -1.70 -2.79
N ASN A 69 6.48 -0.65 -1.97
CA ASN A 69 5.44 -0.48 -0.96
C ASN A 69 4.06 -0.32 -1.59
N TYR A 70 3.93 0.43 -2.69
CA TYR A 70 2.66 0.59 -3.39
C TYR A 70 2.12 -0.75 -3.93
N VAL A 71 2.97 -1.56 -4.57
CA VAL A 71 2.60 -2.89 -5.07
C VAL A 71 2.19 -3.81 -3.92
N ARG A 72 2.97 -3.82 -2.83
CA ARG A 72 2.67 -4.63 -1.64
C ARG A 72 1.32 -4.21 -1.01
N LEU A 73 1.05 -2.92 -0.90
CA LEU A 73 -0.19 -2.40 -0.33
C LEU A 73 -1.39 -2.74 -1.22
N ARG A 74 -1.26 -2.56 -2.53
CA ARG A 74 -2.30 -2.91 -3.50
C ARG A 74 -2.67 -4.39 -3.45
N SER A 75 -1.67 -5.27 -3.34
CA SER A 75 -1.88 -6.71 -3.19
C SER A 75 -2.62 -7.06 -1.90
N GLN A 76 -2.25 -6.43 -0.77
CA GLN A 76 -2.96 -6.63 0.50
C GLN A 76 -4.41 -6.15 0.45
N ILE A 77 -4.68 -5.00 -0.17
CA ILE A 77 -6.03 -4.47 -0.35
C ILE A 77 -6.89 -5.46 -1.15
N HIS A 78 -6.34 -6.04 -2.22
CA HIS A 78 -7.08 -7.00 -3.04
C HIS A 78 -7.42 -8.29 -2.27
N ARG A 79 -6.46 -8.81 -1.49
CA ARG A 79 -6.71 -9.99 -0.64
C ARG A 79 -7.75 -9.71 0.43
N LYS A 80 -7.65 -8.56 1.12
CA LYS A 80 -8.64 -8.18 2.14
C LYS A 80 -10.02 -7.90 1.56
N GLY A 81 -10.10 -7.28 0.37
CA GLY A 81 -11.37 -7.07 -0.33
C GLY A 81 -12.06 -8.39 -0.70
N LYS A 82 -11.29 -9.39 -1.12
CA LYS A 82 -11.84 -10.73 -1.40
C LYS A 82 -12.36 -11.39 -0.12
N GLN A 83 -11.62 -11.32 0.98
CA GLN A 83 -12.05 -11.86 2.28
C GLN A 83 -13.34 -11.21 2.78
N ILE A 84 -13.46 -9.88 2.66
CA ILE A 84 -14.70 -9.18 3.06
C ILE A 84 -15.88 -9.70 2.25
N ARG A 85 -15.72 -9.82 0.92
CA ARG A 85 -16.80 -10.28 0.05
C ARG A 85 -17.20 -11.73 0.30
N ASP A 86 -16.24 -12.59 0.62
CA ASP A 86 -16.50 -13.99 0.99
C ASP A 86 -17.24 -14.06 2.34
N LEU A 87 -16.84 -13.26 3.34
CA LEU A 87 -17.54 -13.13 4.62
C LEU A 87 -18.97 -12.59 4.45
N GLU A 88 -19.15 -11.58 3.61
CA GLU A 88 -20.46 -10.98 3.34
C GLU A 88 -21.43 -12.02 2.75
N LYS A 89 -20.91 -12.87 1.86
CA LYS A 89 -21.66 -13.98 1.25
C LYS A 89 -22.02 -15.08 2.25
N GLU A 90 -21.10 -15.44 3.15
CA GLU A 90 -21.38 -16.38 4.25
C GLU A 90 -22.44 -15.85 5.20
N LEU A 91 -22.39 -14.55 5.52
CA LEU A 91 -23.36 -13.90 6.40
C LEU A 91 -24.75 -13.87 5.76
N GLU A 92 -24.82 -13.58 4.46
CA GLU A 92 -26.07 -13.60 3.70
C GLU A 92 -26.66 -15.02 3.60
N THR A 93 -25.81 -16.02 3.36
CA THR A 93 -26.23 -17.44 3.33
C THR A 93 -26.75 -17.88 4.71
N THR A 94 -26.00 -17.60 5.78
CA THR A 94 -26.40 -17.91 7.16
C THR A 94 -27.71 -17.23 7.54
N ARG A 95 -27.90 -15.96 7.14
CA ARG A 95 -29.14 -15.22 7.39
C ARG A 95 -30.31 -15.84 6.63
N SER A 96 -30.10 -16.24 5.38
CA SER A 96 -31.13 -16.90 4.57
C SER A 96 -31.50 -18.28 5.12
N GLU A 97 -30.54 -19.04 5.66
CA GLU A 97 -30.79 -20.31 6.34
C GLU A 97 -31.58 -20.08 7.63
N LEU A 98 -31.22 -19.10 8.45
CA LEU A 98 -31.96 -18.75 9.67
C LEU A 98 -33.41 -18.37 9.37
N GLU A 99 -33.64 -17.57 8.33
CA GLU A 99 -34.98 -17.19 7.89
C GLU A 99 -35.76 -18.42 7.40
N ASN A 100 -35.09 -19.37 6.75
CA ASN A 100 -35.71 -20.64 6.34
C ASN A 100 -36.08 -21.51 7.55
N TYR A 101 -35.21 -21.62 8.55
CA TYR A 101 -35.52 -22.34 9.80
C TYR A 101 -36.64 -21.67 10.61
N GLN A 102 -36.72 -20.33 10.61
CA GLN A 102 -37.83 -19.59 11.23
C GLN A 102 -39.14 -19.69 10.45
N ARG A 103 -39.09 -19.98 9.14
CA ARG A 103 -40.29 -20.21 8.31
C ARG A 103 -40.81 -21.64 8.36
N ILE A 104 -40.04 -22.61 8.88
CA ILE A 104 -40.60 -23.92 9.23
C ILE A 104 -41.55 -23.65 10.40
N PRO A 105 -42.88 -23.71 10.20
CA PRO A 105 -43.79 -23.54 11.30
C PRO A 105 -43.59 -24.72 12.26
N GLU A 106 -43.95 -24.54 13.53
CA GLU A 106 -44.07 -25.57 14.59
C GLU A 106 -44.99 -26.76 14.22
N THR A 107 -45.21 -27.06 12.95
CA THR A 107 -46.08 -28.12 12.41
C THR A 107 -45.42 -29.50 12.40
N ALA A 108 -44.48 -29.75 13.32
CA ALA A 108 -43.97 -31.09 13.59
C ALA A 108 -44.39 -31.61 14.99
N GLU A 109 -45.08 -30.80 15.80
CA GLU A 109 -45.63 -31.23 17.08
C GLU A 109 -47.13 -30.90 17.20
N GLU A 110 -47.98 -31.47 16.34
CA GLU A 110 -49.36 -31.75 16.76
C GLU A 110 -49.96 -32.94 16.00
N THR A 111 -50.01 -34.05 16.72
CA THR A 111 -50.71 -35.31 16.43
C THR A 111 -52.17 -35.10 16.00
N PRO A 112 -52.70 -35.86 15.02
CA PRO A 112 -54.13 -36.17 14.98
C PRO A 112 -54.40 -37.63 15.36
N LYS A 113 -55.22 -37.79 16.41
CA LYS A 113 -55.96 -39.00 16.80
C LYS A 113 -56.55 -39.73 15.57
N ALA A 114 -56.42 -41.05 15.53
CA ALA A 114 -57.21 -41.93 14.67
C ALA A 114 -58.58 -42.26 15.32
N PRO A 115 -59.63 -42.52 14.51
CA PRO A 115 -61.01 -42.20 14.87
C PRO A 115 -61.77 -43.31 15.61
N GLU A 116 -62.93 -42.90 16.14
CA GLU A 116 -63.98 -43.67 16.79
C GLU A 116 -64.26 -45.04 16.15
N GLY A 117 -64.32 -46.08 16.99
CA GLY A 117 -65.08 -47.30 16.73
C GLY A 117 -66.42 -47.19 17.43
N GLU A 118 -67.46 -46.87 16.67
CA GLU A 118 -68.86 -46.89 17.08
C GLU A 118 -69.42 -48.32 17.04
N ASN A 119 -70.28 -48.60 18.01
CA ASN A 119 -70.87 -49.89 18.39
C ASN A 119 -71.58 -50.65 17.26
N LEU A 120 -71.51 -51.99 17.30
CA LEU A 120 -72.63 -52.92 17.07
C LEU A 120 -72.38 -54.25 17.80
#